data_AF-A0A7Y4RPC3-F1
#
_entry.id   AF-A0A7Y4RPC3-F1
#
_cell.length_a   1.000
_cell.length_b   1.000
_cell.length_c   1.000
_cell.angle_alpha   90.00
_cell.angle_beta   90.00
_cell.angle_gamma   90.00
#
_symmetry.space_group_name_H-M   'P 1'
#
loop_
_entity.id
_entity.type
_entity.pdbx_description
1 polymer ?
#
loop_
_entity_poly.entity_id
_entity_poly.type
_entity_poly.pdbx_seq_one_letter_code
_entity_poly.pdbx_strand_id
1 'polypeptide(L)'
;MRRGFRFIGFVLAVTGCGSSSPTPPPPTVTVATVEVTPPSAGLGVPGSVQLSAVPRDASGNALAGRAISWSTSSTAVATVSATGLVTSVGEGVATITATVEGKSSSAVITVDVTQGGPLLARTEIGPAGGTVQHTDVAVTIPAGALSTPRTLSLVRDTLTTTDYGANQATGTYRIEGLPAGLTVQTRVRIRRTQAMAGNGAIAMGAPAMAFEDSDTIVVGFRFFAAIDSSGYLVANVPITGKPEAWAVPGMLRALGDPKDLRAAAELTGLINTVHKISAQGHFEVWGFGGGPQLPEVNRKIDKVMPLAEQAYDKVASMGYSYDHRNVWPIEVYLIPATWKGCYYSPLPFPTDPDKGYIAYNSNLVDDANFPGTVIHEFFHFTQAGFTKGKPWDPAVFETRWFGEATATWIAGLHPAAPAIFTNPTALSWRDSLFSGLDRWLVPNSGYGKAPTIKYIVDRLGADKVRQIWTDIRTGA
;
A
#
# COMPACT_ATOMS: atom_id res chain seq x y z
N MET A 1 34.52 92.66 69.13
CA MET A 1 34.17 91.40 69.82
C MET A 1 34.56 90.22 68.94
N ARG A 2 35.36 89.29 69.50
CA ARG A 2 35.66 87.88 69.12
C ARG A 2 35.81 87.48 67.62
N ARG A 3 37.04 87.14 67.21
CA ARG A 3 37.57 85.78 66.85
C ARG A 3 37.37 85.42 65.35
N GLY A 4 38.29 84.88 64.56
CA GLY A 4 39.68 84.41 64.73
C GLY A 4 40.18 83.70 63.44
N PHE A 5 41.52 83.60 63.27
CA PHE A 5 42.36 82.63 62.50
C PHE A 5 42.03 82.27 61.03
N ARG A 6 42.87 82.66 60.03
CA ARG A 6 44.03 81.94 59.39
C ARG A 6 43.61 80.64 58.64
N PHE A 7 43.98 80.31 57.39
CA PHE A 7 45.27 80.42 56.68
C PHE A 7 45.15 79.86 55.21
N ILE A 8 46.09 80.24 54.30
CA ILE A 8 46.60 79.57 53.07
C ILE A 8 45.59 79.47 51.89
N GLY A 9 45.82 79.93 50.65
CA GLY A 9 47.01 80.09 49.81
C GLY A 9 46.82 79.21 48.56
N PHE A 10 46.53 79.79 47.38
CA PHE A 10 46.47 79.02 46.13
C PHE A 10 46.96 79.83 44.92
N VAL A 11 47.83 79.17 44.15
CA VAL A 11 48.54 79.62 42.96
C VAL A 11 47.58 79.75 41.77
N LEU A 12 47.65 80.86 41.02
CA LEU A 12 46.94 81.04 39.75
C LEU A 12 47.94 80.86 38.61
N ALA A 13 47.79 79.78 37.84
CA ALA A 13 48.59 79.46 36.66
C ALA A 13 47.79 79.67 35.37
N VAL A 14 48.53 80.04 34.33
CA VAL A 14 48.15 80.52 33.00
C VAL A 14 47.19 79.59 32.25
N THR A 15 46.11 80.14 31.70
CA THR A 15 45.18 79.47 30.78
C THR A 15 45.78 79.34 29.38
N GLY A 16 46.06 78.10 28.96
CA GLY A 16 46.34 77.72 27.56
C GLY A 16 45.06 77.26 26.87
N CYS A 17 44.82 77.76 25.65
CA CYS A 17 43.72 77.35 24.78
C CYS A 17 44.12 76.06 24.03
N GLY A 18 43.55 74.92 24.41
CA GLY A 18 43.69 73.64 23.70
C GLY A 18 42.38 73.28 22.99
N SER A 19 42.35 73.37 21.66
CA SER A 19 41.26 72.87 20.83
C SER A 19 41.39 71.35 20.67
N SER A 20 40.55 70.58 21.35
CA SER A 20 40.46 69.13 21.16
C SER A 20 39.61 68.79 19.92
N SER A 21 40.25 68.30 18.87
CA SER A 21 39.58 67.65 17.74
C SER A 21 38.86 66.39 18.21
N PRO A 22 37.59 66.15 17.82
CA PRO A 22 36.90 64.90 18.17
C PRO A 22 37.56 63.72 17.44
N THR A 23 37.89 62.66 18.19
CA THR A 23 38.35 61.38 17.64
C THR A 23 37.27 60.77 16.74
N PRO A 24 37.61 60.26 15.54
CA PRO A 24 36.65 59.54 14.71
C PRO A 24 36.09 58.33 15.47
N PRO A 25 34.79 58.01 15.35
CA PRO A 25 34.25 56.78 15.93
C PRO A 25 35.00 55.56 15.38
N PRO A 26 35.17 54.48 16.18
CA PRO A 26 35.81 53.26 15.71
C PRO A 26 35.12 52.73 14.44
N PRO A 27 35.88 52.18 13.46
CA PRO A 27 35.28 51.61 12.27
C PRO A 27 34.29 50.51 12.66
N THR A 28 33.04 50.67 12.24
CA THR A 28 32.00 49.66 12.44
C THR A 28 32.35 48.43 11.60
N VAL A 29 32.49 47.27 12.24
CA VAL A 29 32.75 46.02 11.55
C VAL A 29 31.49 45.63 10.77
N THR A 30 31.55 45.72 9.44
CA THR A 30 30.41 45.41 8.56
C THR A 30 30.44 43.95 8.11
N VAL A 31 29.26 43.37 7.83
CA VAL A 31 29.19 42.04 7.19
C VAL A 31 29.74 42.12 5.77
N ALA A 32 30.71 41.26 5.47
CA ALA A 32 31.26 41.09 4.12
C ALA A 32 30.59 39.91 3.39
N THR A 33 30.40 38.78 4.08
CA THR A 33 29.81 37.56 3.52
C THR A 33 28.86 36.87 4.51
N VAL A 34 28.01 35.98 3.99
CA VAL A 34 27.14 35.10 4.78
C VAL A 34 27.38 33.67 4.31
N GLU A 35 27.54 32.74 5.26
CA GLU A 35 27.72 31.31 4.98
C GLU A 35 26.47 30.56 5.43
N VAL A 36 25.83 29.78 4.55
CA VAL A 36 24.63 28.98 4.85
C VAL A 36 24.97 27.48 4.79
N THR A 37 24.61 26.75 5.85
CA THR A 37 24.88 25.30 5.96
C THR A 37 23.63 24.53 6.39
N PRO A 38 23.32 23.38 5.75
CA PRO A 38 23.93 22.86 4.52
C PRO A 38 23.58 23.72 3.27
N PRO A 39 24.40 23.69 2.21
CA PRO A 39 24.14 24.43 0.96
C PRO A 39 23.03 23.79 0.10
N SER A 40 22.65 22.55 0.37
CA SER A 40 21.50 21.90 -0.24
C SER A 40 20.93 20.80 0.64
N ALA A 41 19.63 20.50 0.52
CA ALA A 41 18.98 19.37 1.17
C ALA A 41 17.82 18.82 0.31
N GLY A 42 17.56 17.51 0.43
CA GLY A 42 16.38 16.86 -0.13
C GLY A 42 15.35 16.61 0.98
N LEU A 43 14.08 16.94 0.73
CA LEU A 43 12.96 16.71 1.66
C LEU A 43 11.83 15.92 0.96
N GLY A 44 11.12 15.09 1.72
CA GLY A 44 9.77 14.62 1.34
C GLY A 44 8.71 15.51 1.99
N VAL A 45 7.43 15.31 1.64
CA VAL A 45 6.30 16.00 2.30
C VAL A 45 5.56 15.05 3.27
N PRO A 46 5.39 15.41 4.56
CA PRO A 46 6.05 16.50 5.27
C PRO A 46 7.50 16.14 5.65
N GLY A 47 8.37 17.15 5.71
CA GLY A 47 9.77 17.04 6.10
C GLY A 47 10.33 18.39 6.52
N SER A 48 11.40 18.39 7.32
CA SER A 48 12.05 19.63 7.77
C SER A 48 13.55 19.49 7.88
N VAL A 49 14.28 20.58 7.65
CA VAL A 49 15.74 20.67 7.85
C VAL A 49 16.08 21.99 8.51
N GLN A 50 17.02 21.97 9.46
CA GLN A 50 17.53 23.18 10.09
C GLN A 50 18.70 23.71 9.26
N LEU A 51 18.58 24.96 8.80
CA LEU A 51 19.70 25.70 8.21
C LEU A 51 20.35 26.60 9.27
N SER A 52 21.66 26.78 9.16
CA SER A 52 22.42 27.77 9.93
C SER A 52 23.01 28.82 9.00
N ALA A 53 23.05 30.07 9.44
CA ALA A 53 23.68 31.17 8.71
C ALA A 53 24.69 31.89 9.61
N VAL A 54 25.92 32.06 9.11
CA VAL A 54 27.02 32.70 9.84
C VAL A 54 27.51 33.92 9.05
N PRO A 55 27.24 35.17 9.49
CA PRO A 55 27.81 36.35 8.87
C PRO A 55 29.28 36.50 9.25
N ARG A 56 30.12 36.95 8.31
CA ARG A 56 31.56 37.15 8.49
C ARG A 56 32.00 38.55 8.07
N ASP A 57 33.02 39.08 8.76
CA ASP A 57 33.69 40.33 8.36
C ASP A 57 34.62 40.13 7.14
N ALA A 58 35.24 41.21 6.65
CA ALA A 58 36.15 41.17 5.51
C ALA A 58 37.42 40.32 5.77
N SER A 59 37.72 40.03 7.03
CA SER A 59 38.85 39.19 7.46
C SER A 59 38.44 37.73 7.69
N GLY A 60 37.16 37.38 7.49
CA GLY A 60 36.62 36.03 7.67
C GLY A 60 36.16 35.69 9.10
N ASN A 61 36.23 36.64 10.05
CA ASN A 61 35.81 36.40 11.43
C ASN A 61 34.28 36.36 11.52
N ALA A 62 33.75 35.43 12.31
CA ALA A 62 32.31 35.33 12.54
C ALA A 62 31.79 36.51 13.36
N LEU A 63 30.65 37.07 12.94
CA LEU A 63 29.98 38.18 13.60
C LEU A 63 28.76 37.68 14.37
N ALA A 64 28.67 38.03 15.65
CA ALA A 64 27.53 37.68 16.52
C ALA A 64 26.54 38.85 16.66
N GLY A 65 25.32 38.56 17.11
CA GLY A 65 24.31 39.57 17.40
C GLY A 65 23.72 40.28 16.17
N ARG A 66 23.96 39.76 14.97
CA ARG A 66 23.38 40.29 13.73
C ARG A 66 22.05 39.60 13.43
N ALA A 67 21.03 40.39 13.10
CA ALA A 67 19.73 39.86 12.73
C ALA A 67 19.82 39.20 11.34
N ILE A 68 19.32 37.96 11.24
CA ILE A 68 19.29 37.19 10.01
C ILE A 68 17.85 37.15 9.52
N SER A 69 17.60 37.64 8.31
CA SER A 69 16.31 37.49 7.65
C SER A 69 16.35 36.32 6.67
N TRP A 70 15.43 35.38 6.83
CA TRP A 70 15.28 34.24 5.93
C TRP A 70 14.14 34.48 4.94
N SER A 71 14.30 34.02 3.71
CA SER A 71 13.26 34.01 2.69
C SER A 71 13.30 32.72 1.87
N THR A 72 12.18 32.40 1.23
CA THR A 72 12.03 31.27 0.31
C THR A 72 11.62 31.78 -1.07
N SER A 73 12.13 31.16 -2.13
CA SER A 73 11.69 31.44 -3.51
C SER A 73 10.29 30.91 -3.81
N SER A 74 9.78 29.94 -3.03
CA SER A 74 8.44 29.37 -3.22
C SER A 74 7.89 28.79 -1.91
N THR A 75 6.95 29.50 -1.30
CA THR A 75 6.22 29.02 -0.10
C THR A 75 5.31 27.83 -0.40
N ALA A 76 4.94 27.61 -1.66
CA ALA A 76 4.20 26.42 -2.09
C ALA A 76 5.09 25.15 -2.09
N VAL A 77 6.41 25.31 -2.12
CA VAL A 77 7.39 24.20 -2.10
C VAL A 77 7.97 24.02 -0.71
N ALA A 78 8.47 25.08 -0.08
CA ALA A 78 9.00 25.05 1.29
C ALA A 78 8.89 26.41 1.99
N THR A 79 8.54 26.39 3.28
CA THR A 79 8.58 27.55 4.18
C THR A 79 9.85 27.53 5.02
N VAL A 80 10.25 28.69 5.55
CA VAL A 80 11.40 28.82 6.45
C VAL A 80 11.02 29.73 7.63
N SER A 81 11.36 29.31 8.84
CA SER A 81 11.13 30.09 10.06
C SER A 81 12.18 31.21 10.24
N ALA A 82 11.93 32.12 11.19
CA ALA A 82 12.91 33.13 11.58
C ALA A 82 14.23 32.55 12.14
N THR A 83 14.21 31.30 12.61
CA THR A 83 15.39 30.59 13.11
C THR A 83 16.07 29.72 12.05
N GLY A 84 15.62 29.74 10.80
CA GLY A 84 16.19 28.93 9.71
C GLY A 84 15.67 27.48 9.65
N LEU A 85 14.59 27.16 10.35
CA LEU A 85 13.94 25.85 10.21
C LEU A 85 13.10 25.84 8.93
N VAL A 86 13.51 25.04 7.95
CA VAL A 86 12.80 24.85 6.69
C VAL A 86 11.80 23.72 6.83
N THR A 87 10.57 23.90 6.35
CA THR A 87 9.51 22.89 6.31
C THR A 87 8.98 22.74 4.89
N SER A 88 8.91 21.52 4.38
CA SER A 88 8.37 21.22 3.05
C SER A 88 6.86 21.45 3.00
N VAL A 89 6.35 21.95 1.88
CA VAL A 89 4.92 22.18 1.63
C VAL A 89 4.43 21.39 0.41
N GLY A 90 5.21 21.35 -0.68
CA GLY A 90 4.80 20.73 -1.94
C GLY A 90 5.99 20.42 -2.84
N GLU A 91 5.75 19.63 -3.89
CA GLU A 91 6.79 19.17 -4.81
C GLU A 91 7.43 20.34 -5.56
N GLY A 92 8.76 20.30 -5.72
CA GLY A 92 9.52 21.24 -6.51
C GLY A 92 10.85 21.60 -5.87
N VAL A 93 11.48 22.66 -6.38
CA VAL A 93 12.74 23.19 -5.85
C VAL A 93 12.50 24.59 -5.29
N ALA A 94 12.93 24.81 -4.05
CA ALA A 94 12.93 26.12 -3.39
C ALA A 94 14.36 26.53 -3.04
N THR A 95 14.71 27.77 -3.33
CA THR A 95 15.95 28.39 -2.85
C THR A 95 15.63 29.15 -1.57
N ILE A 96 16.32 28.79 -0.48
CA ILE A 96 16.19 29.47 0.81
C ILE A 96 17.36 30.43 0.98
N THR A 97 17.08 31.71 1.20
CA THR A 97 18.10 32.77 1.27
C THR A 97 18.18 33.35 2.68
N ALA A 98 19.38 33.40 3.25
CA ALA A 98 19.69 34.17 4.45
C ALA A 98 20.28 35.52 4.06
N THR A 99 19.75 36.62 4.61
CA THR A 99 20.27 37.98 4.39
C THR A 99 20.64 38.64 5.71
N VAL A 100 21.82 39.26 5.76
CA VAL A 100 22.35 40.00 6.91
C VAL A 100 23.01 41.29 6.38
N GLU A 101 22.52 42.46 6.79
CA GLU A 101 23.07 43.77 6.39
C GLU A 101 23.25 43.95 4.86
N GLY A 102 22.31 43.42 4.07
CA GLY A 102 22.35 43.50 2.60
C GLY A 102 23.29 42.50 1.93
N LYS A 103 23.95 41.61 2.69
CA LYS A 103 24.69 40.45 2.17
C LYS A 103 23.83 39.20 2.27
N SER A 104 23.88 38.34 1.25
CA SER A 104 23.05 37.15 1.18
C SER A 104 23.81 35.90 0.76
N SER A 105 23.33 34.75 1.22
CA SER A 105 23.73 33.42 0.74
C SER A 105 22.53 32.48 0.80
N SER A 106 22.59 31.35 0.10
CA SER A 106 21.41 30.51 -0.12
C SER A 106 21.69 29.02 -0.06
N ALA A 107 20.65 28.25 0.29
CA ALA A 107 20.61 26.80 0.17
C ALA A 107 19.54 26.36 -0.83
N VAL A 108 19.82 25.29 -1.60
CA VAL A 108 18.86 24.68 -2.54
C VAL A 108 18.11 23.54 -1.84
N ILE A 109 16.79 23.65 -1.77
CA ILE A 109 15.92 22.63 -1.19
C ILE A 109 15.13 21.95 -2.32
N THR A 110 15.36 20.66 -2.51
CA THR A 110 14.56 19.85 -3.43
C THR A 110 13.52 19.11 -2.61
N VAL A 111 12.25 19.36 -2.88
CA VAL A 111 11.11 18.70 -2.25
C VAL A 111 10.48 17.75 -3.25
N ASP A 112 10.48 16.47 -2.95
CA ASP A 112 9.78 15.49 -3.76
C ASP A 112 8.48 15.08 -3.07
N VAL A 113 7.36 15.14 -3.80
CA VAL A 113 6.11 14.49 -3.39
C VAL A 113 6.06 13.15 -4.10
N THR A 114 6.66 12.15 -3.48
CA THR A 114 6.30 10.78 -3.81
C THR A 114 4.84 10.58 -3.38
N GLN A 115 3.90 10.48 -4.33
CA GLN A 115 2.44 10.40 -4.11
C GLN A 115 2.04 9.42 -2.99
N GLY A 116 2.06 9.70 -1.69
CA GLY A 116 1.86 8.62 -0.71
C GLY A 116 2.31 8.94 0.70
N GLY A 117 3.26 9.86 0.87
CA GLY A 117 3.74 10.28 2.19
C GLY A 117 5.23 10.60 2.18
N PRO A 118 5.88 10.65 3.36
CA PRO A 118 7.25 11.14 3.47
C PRO A 118 8.26 10.15 2.86
N LEU A 119 9.20 10.70 2.10
CA LEU A 119 10.39 9.99 1.63
C LEU A 119 11.26 9.59 2.84
N LEU A 120 11.50 8.29 2.99
CA LEU A 120 12.31 7.74 4.08
C LEU A 120 13.77 7.57 3.68
N ALA A 121 14.02 7.13 2.44
CA ALA A 121 15.36 6.90 1.92
C ALA A 121 15.38 6.95 0.39
N ARG A 122 16.54 7.31 -0.16
CA ARG A 122 16.82 7.28 -1.59
C ARG A 122 18.23 6.75 -1.82
N THR A 123 18.38 5.80 -2.73
CA THR A 123 19.67 5.14 -2.98
C THR A 123 19.80 4.79 -4.47
N GLU A 124 20.95 5.09 -5.06
CA GLU A 124 21.28 4.56 -6.39
C GLU A 124 21.74 3.12 -6.27
N ILE A 125 21.10 2.22 -7.03
CA ILE A 125 21.39 0.80 -7.05
C ILE A 125 21.69 0.39 -8.49
N GLY A 126 22.86 -0.22 -8.69
CA GLY A 126 23.31 -0.72 -9.98
C GLY A 126 23.39 -2.25 -10.05
N PRO A 127 24.12 -2.80 -11.04
CA PRO A 127 24.21 -4.24 -11.27
C PRO A 127 24.76 -5.06 -10.11
N ALA A 128 25.54 -4.45 -9.22
CA ALA A 128 26.03 -5.12 -8.01
C ALA A 128 24.92 -5.42 -6.97
N GLY A 129 23.70 -4.92 -7.18
CA GLY A 129 22.64 -4.93 -6.18
C GLY A 129 22.89 -3.89 -5.10
N GLY A 130 22.02 -3.86 -4.09
CA GLY A 130 22.08 -2.84 -3.05
C GLY A 130 20.86 -2.84 -2.15
N THR A 131 20.87 -1.98 -1.14
CA THR A 131 19.74 -1.85 -0.20
C THR A 131 19.36 -0.39 -0.06
N VAL A 132 18.07 -0.09 -0.25
CA VAL A 132 17.46 1.17 0.19
C VAL A 132 16.84 0.93 1.57
N GLN A 133 17.20 1.73 2.57
CA GLN A 133 16.84 1.44 3.96
C GLN A 133 16.58 2.68 4.81
N HIS A 134 15.70 2.48 5.78
CA HIS A 134 15.38 3.34 6.91
C HIS A 134 15.36 2.48 8.19
N THR A 135 15.29 3.12 9.36
CA THR A 135 15.26 2.42 10.66
C THR A 135 14.19 1.32 10.73
N ASP A 136 13.02 1.57 10.13
CA ASP A 136 11.86 0.69 10.24
C ASP A 136 11.68 -0.26 9.05
N VAL A 137 12.38 -0.03 7.94
CA VAL A 137 12.17 -0.78 6.69
C VAL A 137 13.44 -0.82 5.85
N ALA A 138 13.73 -1.96 5.22
CA ALA A 138 14.80 -2.08 4.24
C ALA A 138 14.35 -2.96 3.07
N VAL A 139 14.70 -2.55 1.85
CA VAL A 139 14.47 -3.33 0.64
C VAL A 139 15.80 -3.56 -0.06
N THR A 140 16.17 -4.83 -0.16
CA THR A 140 17.42 -5.28 -0.77
C THR A 140 17.14 -5.85 -2.16
N ILE A 141 17.79 -5.25 -3.15
CA ILE A 141 17.81 -5.69 -4.55
C ILE A 141 19.02 -6.61 -4.74
N PRO A 142 18.84 -7.85 -5.21
CA PRO A 142 19.96 -8.77 -5.41
C PRO A 142 20.84 -8.32 -6.58
N ALA A 143 22.11 -8.74 -6.56
CA ALA A 143 23.04 -8.53 -7.68
C ALA A 143 22.48 -9.13 -8.98
N GLY A 144 22.70 -8.45 -10.10
CA GLY A 144 22.24 -8.84 -11.42
C GLY A 144 20.76 -8.52 -11.71
N ALA A 145 19.96 -8.08 -10.72
CA ALA A 145 18.56 -7.73 -10.96
C ALA A 145 18.37 -6.47 -11.81
N LEU A 146 19.32 -5.54 -11.80
CA LEU A 146 19.31 -4.31 -12.58
C LEU A 146 20.49 -4.29 -13.54
N SER A 147 20.26 -4.02 -14.82
CA SER A 147 21.32 -3.92 -15.83
C SER A 147 22.01 -2.54 -15.87
N THR A 148 21.33 -1.51 -15.38
CA THR A 148 21.83 -0.13 -15.30
C THR A 148 21.53 0.45 -13.93
N PRO A 149 22.37 1.38 -13.40
CA PRO A 149 22.06 2.12 -12.20
C PRO A 149 20.68 2.79 -12.24
N ARG A 150 19.93 2.68 -11.14
CA ARG A 150 18.64 3.32 -10.93
C ARG A 150 18.54 3.87 -9.52
N THR A 151 17.96 5.05 -9.39
CA THR A 151 17.62 5.62 -8.09
C THR A 151 16.33 4.98 -7.58
N LEU A 152 16.42 4.22 -6.49
CA LEU A 152 15.26 3.71 -5.79
C LEU A 152 14.90 4.61 -4.61
N SER A 153 13.60 4.84 -4.43
CA SER A 153 13.07 5.64 -3.32
C SER A 153 12.16 4.77 -2.45
N LEU A 154 12.33 4.90 -1.14
CA LEU A 154 11.53 4.23 -0.12
C LEU A 154 10.67 5.27 0.58
N VAL A 155 9.37 5.08 0.56
CA VAL A 155 8.37 6.08 0.98
C VAL A 155 7.48 5.44 2.04
N ARG A 156 7.10 6.20 3.08
CA ARG A 156 6.05 5.77 3.99
C ARG A 156 4.70 6.11 3.36
N ASP A 157 3.83 5.12 3.26
CA ASP A 157 2.45 5.39 2.87
C ASP A 157 1.66 5.91 4.07
N THR A 158 1.01 7.04 3.87
CA THR A 158 0.16 7.76 4.82
C THR A 158 -1.22 8.04 4.22
N LEU A 159 -1.42 7.70 2.95
CA LEU A 159 -2.68 7.86 2.22
C LEU A 159 -3.53 6.60 2.27
N THR A 160 -2.91 5.42 2.39
CA THR A 160 -3.63 4.17 2.61
C THR A 160 -4.37 4.21 3.94
N THR A 161 -5.70 4.16 3.88
CA THR A 161 -6.60 4.14 5.05
C THR A 161 -6.86 2.74 5.60
N THR A 162 -6.21 1.70 5.05
CA THR A 162 -6.38 0.31 5.49
C THR A 162 -5.84 0.13 6.90
N ASP A 163 -6.75 0.03 7.86
CA ASP A 163 -6.41 -0.24 9.26
C ASP A 163 -6.27 -1.75 9.49
N TYR A 164 -5.04 -2.23 9.69
CA TYR A 164 -4.76 -3.61 10.11
C TYR A 164 -4.79 -3.77 11.64
N GLY A 165 -5.18 -2.72 12.36
CA GLY A 165 -5.26 -2.64 13.80
C GLY A 165 -3.92 -2.99 14.48
N ALA A 166 -4.03 -3.64 15.64
CA ALA A 166 -2.88 -4.06 16.43
C ALA A 166 -1.95 -5.09 15.75
N ASN A 167 -2.31 -5.56 14.55
CA ASN A 167 -1.52 -6.54 13.79
C ASN A 167 -0.59 -5.88 12.78
N GLN A 168 -0.66 -4.56 12.59
CA GLN A 168 0.29 -3.87 11.74
C GLN A 168 1.66 -3.79 12.41
N ALA A 169 2.69 -4.00 11.61
CA ALA A 169 4.07 -3.66 11.94
C ALA A 169 4.24 -2.12 11.94
N THR A 170 5.45 -1.60 11.72
CA THR A 170 5.72 -0.15 11.82
C THR A 170 5.05 0.73 10.76
N GLY A 171 4.39 0.15 9.75
CA GLY A 171 3.57 0.88 8.79
C GLY A 171 3.48 0.21 7.42
N THR A 172 2.96 0.97 6.49
CA THR A 172 2.88 0.65 5.05
C THR A 172 3.93 1.45 4.31
N TYR A 173 4.62 0.80 3.39
CA TYR A 173 5.78 1.35 2.68
C TYR A 173 5.64 1.17 1.19
N ARG A 174 6.24 2.08 0.44
CA ARG A 174 6.27 2.02 -1.01
C ARG A 174 7.69 2.07 -1.55
N ILE A 175 7.99 1.25 -2.54
CA ILE A 175 9.26 1.29 -3.27
C ILE A 175 9.09 1.75 -4.71
N GLU A 176 9.74 2.87 -5.04
CA GLU A 176 9.70 3.49 -6.36
C GLU A 176 11.06 3.41 -7.06
N GLY A 177 11.05 3.58 -8.39
CA GLY A 177 12.25 3.67 -9.22
C GLY A 177 12.69 2.37 -9.91
N LEU A 178 11.97 1.26 -9.69
CA LEU A 178 12.20 0.02 -10.44
C LEU A 178 11.76 0.19 -11.90
N PRO A 179 12.49 -0.41 -12.87
CA PRO A 179 12.11 -0.37 -14.28
C PRO A 179 10.70 -0.90 -14.52
N ALA A 180 9.96 -0.23 -15.40
CA ALA A 180 8.58 -0.57 -15.72
C ALA A 180 8.43 -2.03 -16.16
N GLY A 181 7.48 -2.75 -15.54
CA GLY A 181 7.17 -4.14 -15.88
C GLY A 181 8.24 -5.16 -15.45
N LEU A 182 9.38 -4.72 -14.92
CA LEU A 182 10.40 -5.63 -14.39
C LEU A 182 9.98 -6.12 -13.01
N THR A 183 9.77 -7.43 -12.89
CA THR A 183 9.58 -8.10 -11.59
C THR A 183 10.94 -8.52 -11.02
N VAL A 184 11.25 -8.05 -9.82
CA VAL A 184 12.46 -8.37 -9.09
C VAL A 184 12.12 -9.11 -7.80
N GLN A 185 12.80 -10.23 -7.54
CA GLN A 185 12.74 -10.88 -6.22
C GLN A 185 13.54 -10.05 -5.23
N THR A 186 12.85 -9.33 -4.36
CA THR A 186 13.46 -8.39 -3.41
C THR A 186 13.37 -8.95 -2.01
N ARG A 187 14.45 -8.82 -1.23
CA ARG A 187 14.40 -9.14 0.19
C ARG A 187 13.90 -7.90 0.94
N VAL A 188 12.72 -8.01 1.52
CA VAL A 188 12.08 -6.94 2.29
C VAL A 188 12.22 -7.24 3.77
N ARG A 189 12.53 -6.20 4.55
CA ARG A 189 12.58 -6.24 6.00
C ARG A 189 11.71 -5.11 6.55
N ILE A 190 10.73 -5.42 7.40
CA ILE A 190 9.87 -4.42 8.07
C ILE A 190 9.92 -4.65 9.59
N ARG A 191 10.18 -3.60 10.36
CA ARG A 191 10.31 -3.67 11.82
C ARG A 191 8.96 -3.99 12.45
N ARG A 192 8.93 -4.93 13.39
CA ARG A 192 7.70 -5.24 14.15
C ARG A 192 7.49 -4.23 15.28
N THR A 193 6.24 -3.99 15.64
CA THR A 193 5.82 -3.09 16.74
C THR A 193 5.83 -3.78 18.09
N GLN A 194 5.68 -5.11 18.10
CA GLN A 194 5.61 -5.94 19.30
C GLN A 194 6.12 -7.36 19.03
N ALA A 195 6.29 -8.15 20.09
CA ALA A 195 6.61 -9.57 19.97
C ALA A 195 5.46 -10.33 19.28
N MET A 196 5.82 -11.36 18.53
CA MET A 196 4.87 -12.19 17.79
C MET A 196 4.50 -13.44 18.60
N ALA A 197 3.21 -13.70 18.70
CA ALA A 197 2.65 -14.96 19.22
C ALA A 197 2.25 -15.93 18.10
N GLY A 198 2.17 -15.46 16.86
CA GLY A 198 1.89 -16.25 15.65
C GLY A 198 2.92 -16.01 14.54
N ASN A 199 2.53 -16.31 13.30
CA ASN A 199 3.38 -16.12 12.13
C ASN A 199 3.44 -14.65 11.71
N GLY A 200 4.48 -14.30 10.95
CA GLY A 200 4.64 -12.99 10.34
C GLY A 200 4.32 -13.06 8.86
N ALA A 201 3.87 -11.95 8.30
CA ALA A 201 3.70 -11.82 6.86
C ALA A 201 4.15 -10.45 6.37
N ILE A 202 4.64 -10.39 5.13
CA ILE A 202 4.69 -9.14 4.37
C ILE A 202 3.56 -9.21 3.36
N ALA A 203 2.57 -8.33 3.51
CA ALA A 203 1.51 -8.12 2.54
C ALA A 203 2.03 -7.19 1.44
N MET A 204 1.88 -7.60 0.19
CA MET A 204 2.16 -6.79 -0.98
C MET A 204 0.83 -6.37 -1.62
N GLY A 205 0.62 -5.07 -1.80
CA GLY A 205 -0.57 -4.54 -2.46
C GLY A 205 -0.72 -5.08 -3.88
N ALA A 206 -1.94 -5.51 -4.21
CA ALA A 206 -2.37 -5.92 -5.53
C ALA A 206 -3.64 -5.13 -5.90
N PRO A 207 -3.89 -4.92 -7.21
CA PRO A 207 -5.11 -4.23 -7.64
C PRO A 207 -6.35 -4.95 -7.12
N ALA A 208 -7.24 -4.22 -6.46
CA ALA A 208 -8.57 -4.71 -6.14
C ALA A 208 -9.61 -3.59 -6.26
N MET A 209 -10.85 -3.99 -6.49
CA MET A 209 -11.95 -3.11 -6.81
C MET A 209 -12.54 -2.46 -5.55
N ALA A 210 -12.86 -1.17 -5.62
CA ALA A 210 -13.70 -0.48 -4.64
C ALA A 210 -15.19 -0.64 -5.02
N PHE A 211 -16.07 -0.81 -4.03
CA PHE A 211 -17.53 -0.90 -4.22
C PHE A 211 -18.21 0.45 -3.89
N GLU A 212 -19.40 0.68 -4.46
CA GLU A 212 -20.12 1.96 -4.40
C GLU A 212 -20.59 2.36 -2.99
N ASP A 213 -20.50 1.49 -1.97
CA ASP A 213 -20.85 1.74 -0.56
C ASP A 213 -19.61 1.89 0.36
N SER A 214 -18.60 2.61 -0.16
CA SER A 214 -17.54 3.45 0.45
C SER A 214 -16.88 3.22 1.84
N ASP A 215 -17.22 2.22 2.67
CA ASP A 215 -16.57 2.06 3.99
C ASP A 215 -15.67 0.82 4.12
N THR A 216 -15.56 -0.01 3.07
CA THR A 216 -14.67 -1.19 3.06
C THR A 216 -13.93 -1.31 1.74
N ILE A 217 -12.70 -0.81 1.70
CA ILE A 217 -11.77 -1.07 0.59
C ILE A 217 -11.19 -2.47 0.83
N VAL A 218 -11.56 -3.44 0.01
CA VAL A 218 -10.84 -4.73 -0.03
C VAL A 218 -9.68 -4.54 -0.97
N VAL A 219 -8.55 -4.07 -0.43
CA VAL A 219 -7.29 -4.13 -1.15
C VAL A 219 -6.91 -5.60 -1.27
N GLY A 220 -6.67 -6.07 -2.49
CA GLY A 220 -6.16 -7.41 -2.72
C GLY A 220 -4.71 -7.40 -2.28
N PHE A 221 -4.31 -8.32 -1.41
CA PHE A 221 -2.91 -8.45 -1.02
C PHE A 221 -2.44 -9.84 -1.41
N ARG A 222 -1.16 -9.93 -1.78
CA ARG A 222 -0.43 -11.19 -1.74
C ARG A 222 0.39 -11.23 -0.47
N PHE A 223 0.29 -12.32 0.28
CA PHE A 223 0.99 -12.45 1.55
C PHE A 223 2.21 -13.35 1.40
N PHE A 224 3.33 -12.89 1.93
CA PHE A 224 4.58 -13.63 1.94
C PHE A 224 4.94 -13.97 3.37
N ALA A 225 5.10 -15.26 3.67
CA ALA A 225 5.48 -15.69 5.01
C ALA A 225 6.81 -15.04 5.40
N ALA A 226 6.80 -14.39 6.56
CA ALA A 226 7.91 -13.61 7.05
C ALA A 226 8.43 -14.21 8.35
N ILE A 227 9.74 -14.48 8.38
CA ILE A 227 10.41 -15.07 9.54
C ILE A 227 11.11 -13.96 10.30
N ASP A 228 10.91 -13.94 11.61
CA ASP A 228 11.56 -13.01 12.53
C ASP A 228 12.71 -13.70 13.27
N SER A 229 13.88 -13.07 13.26
CA SER A 229 15.01 -13.45 14.10
C SER A 229 15.65 -12.29 14.85
N SER A 230 15.16 -11.05 14.70
CA SER A 230 15.84 -9.85 15.24
C SER A 230 14.95 -8.61 15.40
N GLY A 231 13.62 -8.77 15.55
CA GLY A 231 12.70 -7.64 15.67
C GLY A 231 12.19 -7.12 14.32
N TYR A 232 12.29 -7.93 13.27
CA TYR A 232 11.83 -7.58 11.93
C TYR A 232 11.16 -8.77 11.26
N LEU A 233 10.11 -8.48 10.51
CA LEU A 233 9.55 -9.36 9.51
C LEU A 233 10.47 -9.35 8.28
N VAL A 234 10.92 -10.52 7.84
CA VAL A 234 11.77 -10.67 6.67
C VAL A 234 11.13 -11.65 5.69
N ALA A 235 10.90 -11.23 4.45
CA ALA A 235 10.44 -12.09 3.37
C ALA A 235 11.07 -11.70 2.02
N ASN A 236 11.10 -12.65 1.08
CA ASN A 236 11.38 -12.35 -0.31
C ASN A 236 10.07 -12.09 -1.05
N VAL A 237 9.97 -10.94 -1.71
CA VAL A 237 8.75 -10.43 -2.33
C VAL A 237 9.04 -10.07 -3.81
N PRO A 238 8.23 -10.54 -4.78
CA PRO A 238 8.35 -10.22 -6.20
C PRO A 238 7.77 -8.83 -6.49
N ILE A 239 8.61 -7.80 -6.40
CA ILE A 239 8.20 -6.42 -6.63
C ILE A 239 8.29 -6.10 -8.11
N THR A 240 7.21 -5.60 -8.71
CA THR A 240 7.17 -5.20 -10.11
C THR A 240 7.21 -3.68 -10.25
N GLY A 241 8.08 -3.16 -11.12
CA GLY A 241 8.17 -1.73 -11.40
C GLY A 241 6.94 -1.21 -12.14
N LYS A 242 6.58 0.04 -11.85
CA LYS A 242 5.36 0.69 -12.35
C LYS A 242 5.39 0.86 -13.89
N PRO A 243 4.32 0.54 -14.64
CA PRO A 243 4.23 0.83 -16.08
C PRO A 243 4.33 2.34 -16.38
N GLU A 244 4.93 2.71 -17.52
CA GLU A 244 5.17 4.12 -17.89
C GLU A 244 3.91 4.90 -18.33
N ALA A 245 2.78 4.25 -18.66
CA ALA A 245 1.57 4.95 -19.08
C ALA A 245 0.25 4.16 -18.86
N TRP A 246 -0.72 4.80 -18.20
CA TRP A 246 -2.16 4.52 -18.35
C TRP A 246 -2.89 5.83 -18.61
N ALA A 247 -2.84 6.30 -19.85
CA ALA A 247 -3.64 7.42 -20.32
C ALA A 247 -4.90 6.86 -21.01
N VAL A 248 -5.99 6.69 -20.27
CA VAL A 248 -7.33 6.55 -20.87
C VAL A 248 -8.29 7.49 -20.14
N PRO A 249 -8.76 8.58 -20.77
CA PRO A 249 -9.79 9.44 -20.20
C PRO A 249 -11.15 8.74 -20.20
N GLY A 250 -11.84 8.70 -19.05
CA GLY A 250 -13.30 8.55 -19.01
C GLY A 250 -13.89 7.32 -18.32
N MET A 251 -13.11 6.29 -18.00
CA MET A 251 -13.64 5.02 -17.44
C MET A 251 -13.38 4.84 -15.93
N LEU A 252 -13.11 5.94 -15.23
CA LEU A 252 -12.38 5.94 -13.96
C LEU A 252 -13.19 6.49 -12.77
N ARG A 253 -14.53 6.51 -12.88
CA ARG A 253 -15.43 6.89 -11.76
C ARG A 253 -16.14 5.71 -11.09
N ALA A 254 -16.16 4.53 -11.71
CA ALA A 254 -16.90 3.36 -11.21
C ALA A 254 -16.01 2.27 -10.57
N LEU A 255 -14.68 2.45 -10.51
CA LEU A 255 -13.73 1.42 -10.06
C LEU A 255 -12.73 1.91 -9.00
N GLY A 256 -13.05 2.99 -8.28
CA GLY A 256 -12.05 3.72 -7.48
C GLY A 256 -11.16 4.59 -8.36
N ASP A 257 -10.52 5.62 -7.79
CA ASP A 257 -9.68 6.51 -8.58
C ASP A 257 -8.53 5.66 -9.17
N PRO A 258 -8.17 5.80 -10.45
CA PRO A 258 -6.93 5.24 -11.03
C PRO A 258 -5.67 5.74 -10.31
N LYS A 259 -5.81 6.72 -9.40
CA LYS A 259 -4.84 7.10 -8.38
C LYS A 259 -4.59 6.06 -7.30
N ASP A 260 -5.53 5.16 -7.08
CA ASP A 260 -5.46 4.06 -6.13
C ASP A 260 -4.94 2.77 -6.79
N LEU A 261 -4.82 2.76 -8.13
CA LEU A 261 -4.07 1.75 -8.89
C LEU A 261 -2.56 2.10 -8.99
N ARG A 262 -2.06 3.04 -8.17
CA ARG A 262 -0.71 3.62 -8.28
C ARG A 262 0.25 3.18 -7.18
N ALA A 263 1.01 2.10 -7.42
CA ALA A 263 2.23 1.80 -6.64
C ALA A 263 3.05 0.74 -7.42
N ALA A 264 4.35 0.81 -7.75
CA ALA A 264 5.49 0.81 -6.83
C ALA A 264 5.13 -0.06 -5.62
N ALA A 265 5.51 -1.34 -5.54
CA ALA A 265 4.86 -2.28 -4.60
C ALA A 265 4.61 -1.68 -3.20
N GLU A 266 3.35 -1.65 -2.80
CA GLU A 266 2.93 -1.32 -1.44
C GLU A 266 3.27 -2.53 -0.56
N LEU A 267 3.96 -2.31 0.55
CA LEU A 267 4.49 -3.34 1.44
C LEU A 267 4.05 -3.03 2.86
N THR A 268 3.24 -3.92 3.43
CA THR A 268 2.80 -3.83 4.82
C THR A 268 3.27 -5.04 5.60
N GLY A 269 3.91 -4.83 6.74
CA GLY A 269 4.25 -5.92 7.66
C GLY A 269 3.05 -6.26 8.54
N LEU A 270 2.71 -7.55 8.64
CA LEU A 270 1.68 -8.06 9.53
C LEU A 270 2.27 -9.05 10.53
N ILE A 271 1.88 -8.90 11.78
CA ILE A 271 2.24 -9.79 12.89
C ILE A 271 1.02 -10.58 13.36
N ASN A 272 1.26 -11.72 14.01
CA ASN A 272 0.21 -12.58 14.55
C ASN A 272 -0.78 -13.08 13.49
N THR A 273 -0.25 -13.47 12.34
CA THR A 273 -1.03 -14.19 11.32
C THR A 273 -1.01 -15.69 11.61
N VAL A 274 -1.93 -16.42 11.00
CA VAL A 274 -1.84 -17.88 10.88
C VAL A 274 -1.76 -18.22 9.40
N HIS A 275 -0.79 -19.04 9.03
CA HIS A 275 -0.56 -19.50 7.65
C HIS A 275 -0.37 -21.00 7.65
N LYS A 276 -1.13 -21.72 6.81
CA LYS A 276 -1.02 -23.16 6.62
C LYS A 276 -1.17 -23.52 5.15
N ILE A 277 -0.50 -24.59 4.76
CA ILE A 277 -0.68 -25.24 3.46
C ILE A 277 -1.59 -26.44 3.67
N SER A 278 -2.56 -26.63 2.79
CA SER A 278 -3.50 -27.75 2.84
C SER A 278 -2.78 -29.09 2.61
N ALA A 279 -3.42 -30.19 3.02
CA ALA A 279 -2.77 -31.51 3.02
C ALA A 279 -2.31 -31.99 1.64
N GLN A 280 -3.01 -31.61 0.56
CA GLN A 280 -2.62 -31.96 -0.81
C GLN A 280 -1.78 -30.87 -1.48
N GLY A 281 -1.56 -29.73 -0.80
CA GLY A 281 -0.76 -28.61 -1.31
C GLY A 281 -1.46 -27.76 -2.38
N HIS A 282 -2.75 -27.96 -2.65
CA HIS A 282 -3.49 -27.15 -3.62
C HIS A 282 -3.81 -25.75 -3.08
N PHE A 283 -3.89 -25.57 -1.76
CA PHE A 283 -4.29 -24.32 -1.13
C PHE A 283 -3.28 -23.88 -0.07
N GLU A 284 -3.09 -22.57 0.01
CA GLU A 284 -2.49 -21.93 1.17
C GLU A 284 -3.53 -21.03 1.83
N VAL A 285 -3.74 -21.19 3.13
CA VAL A 285 -4.78 -20.49 3.87
C VAL A 285 -4.14 -19.54 4.86
N TRP A 286 -4.51 -18.28 4.76
CA TRP A 286 -4.12 -17.22 5.65
C TRP A 286 -5.30 -16.79 6.50
N GLY A 287 -5.04 -16.56 7.79
CA GLY A 287 -6.00 -16.00 8.71
C GLY A 287 -5.40 -14.87 9.52
N PHE A 288 -6.22 -13.87 9.78
CA PHE A 288 -5.82 -12.62 10.42
C PHE A 288 -6.58 -12.42 11.73
N GLY A 289 -5.87 -11.98 12.77
CA GLY A 289 -6.43 -11.73 14.10
C GLY A 289 -5.33 -11.36 15.10
N GLY A 290 -5.69 -10.65 16.17
CA GLY A 290 -4.73 -10.33 17.23
C GLY A 290 -4.26 -11.56 18.00
N GLY A 291 -3.23 -11.39 18.83
CA GLY A 291 -2.68 -12.48 19.67
C GLY A 291 -3.75 -13.32 20.39
N PRO A 292 -4.73 -12.71 21.09
CA PRO A 292 -5.81 -13.45 21.75
C PRO A 292 -6.75 -14.20 20.79
N GLN A 293 -6.87 -13.76 19.54
CA GLN A 293 -7.73 -14.38 18.53
C GLN A 293 -7.03 -15.51 17.75
N LEU A 294 -5.71 -15.69 17.89
CA LEU A 294 -4.95 -16.72 17.17
C LEU A 294 -5.54 -18.13 17.28
N PRO A 295 -6.00 -18.63 18.45
CA PRO A 295 -6.59 -19.97 18.55
C PRO A 295 -7.87 -20.11 17.73
N GLU A 296 -8.71 -19.06 17.71
CA GLU A 296 -9.95 -19.00 16.94
C GLU A 296 -9.66 -19.00 15.44
N VAL A 297 -8.71 -18.16 15.01
CA VAL A 297 -8.25 -18.09 13.62
C VAL A 297 -7.70 -19.44 13.18
N ASN A 298 -6.86 -20.07 14.01
CA ASN A 298 -6.30 -21.38 13.74
C ASN A 298 -7.38 -22.46 13.56
N ARG A 299 -8.39 -22.51 14.45
CA ARG A 299 -9.52 -23.44 14.31
C ARG A 299 -10.26 -23.26 12.99
N LYS A 300 -10.51 -22.00 12.59
CA LYS A 300 -11.21 -21.69 11.34
C LYS A 300 -10.41 -22.14 10.13
N ILE A 301 -9.09 -21.95 10.12
CA ILE A 301 -8.22 -22.49 9.06
C ILE A 301 -8.29 -24.02 9.02
N ASP A 302 -8.22 -24.69 10.17
CA ASP A 302 -8.31 -26.15 10.28
C ASP A 302 -9.64 -26.70 9.75
N LYS A 303 -10.71 -25.90 9.79
CA LYS A 303 -12.01 -26.22 9.19
C LYS A 303 -12.07 -25.95 7.68
N VAL A 304 -11.46 -24.86 7.20
CA VAL A 304 -11.52 -24.43 5.78
C VAL A 304 -10.67 -25.32 4.88
N MET A 305 -9.46 -25.69 5.31
CA MET A 305 -8.53 -26.50 4.49
C MET A 305 -9.14 -27.79 3.92
N PRO A 306 -9.76 -28.68 4.72
CA PRO A 306 -10.35 -29.90 4.17
C PRO A 306 -11.54 -29.62 3.24
N LEU A 307 -12.32 -28.56 3.48
CA LEU A 307 -13.42 -28.17 2.60
C LEU A 307 -12.91 -27.69 1.23
N ALA A 308 -11.81 -26.94 1.21
CA ALA A 308 -11.19 -26.48 -0.02
C ALA A 308 -10.66 -27.66 -0.86
N GLU A 309 -10.00 -28.63 -0.23
CA GLU A 309 -9.56 -29.86 -0.89
C GLU A 309 -10.74 -30.70 -1.40
N GLN A 310 -11.82 -30.81 -0.61
CA GLN A 310 -13.05 -31.48 -1.07
C GLN A 310 -13.68 -30.79 -2.27
N ALA A 311 -13.65 -29.45 -2.33
CA ALA A 311 -14.08 -28.69 -3.49
C ALA A 311 -13.19 -28.98 -4.71
N TYR A 312 -11.86 -28.97 -4.52
CA TYR A 312 -10.89 -29.37 -5.54
C TYR A 312 -11.21 -30.74 -6.13
N ASP A 313 -11.21 -31.76 -5.27
CA ASP A 313 -11.45 -33.15 -5.66
C ASP A 313 -12.80 -33.31 -6.35
N LYS A 314 -13.85 -32.66 -5.82
CA LYS A 314 -15.18 -32.76 -6.39
C LYS A 314 -15.23 -32.19 -7.79
N VAL A 315 -14.77 -30.96 -7.99
CA VAL A 315 -14.84 -30.32 -9.31
C VAL A 315 -13.90 -31.00 -10.31
N ALA A 316 -12.71 -31.44 -9.89
CA ALA A 316 -11.78 -32.21 -10.72
C ALA A 316 -12.37 -33.58 -11.13
N SER A 317 -13.02 -34.30 -10.21
CA SER A 317 -13.70 -35.57 -10.52
C SER A 317 -14.83 -35.42 -11.54
N MET A 318 -15.38 -34.20 -11.63
CA MET A 318 -16.38 -33.81 -12.61
C MET A 318 -15.75 -33.32 -13.92
N GLY A 319 -14.46 -33.58 -14.17
CA GLY A 319 -13.79 -33.39 -15.46
C GLY A 319 -13.52 -31.94 -15.85
N TYR A 320 -13.61 -31.00 -14.90
CA TYR A 320 -13.16 -29.63 -15.13
C TYR A 320 -11.66 -29.51 -14.85
N SER A 321 -10.96 -28.69 -15.64
CA SER A 321 -9.50 -28.52 -15.57
C SER A 321 -9.12 -27.15 -15.00
N TYR A 322 -8.01 -27.13 -14.27
CA TYR A 322 -7.35 -25.94 -13.73
C TYR A 322 -5.99 -25.69 -14.38
N ASP A 323 -5.65 -26.38 -15.47
CA ASP A 323 -4.31 -26.36 -16.07
C ASP A 323 -3.93 -25.00 -16.66
N HIS A 324 -4.91 -24.12 -16.85
CA HIS A 324 -4.70 -22.73 -17.27
C HIS A 324 -4.05 -21.88 -16.17
N ARG A 325 -4.12 -22.31 -14.89
CA ARG A 325 -3.60 -21.53 -13.78
C ARG A 325 -2.08 -21.45 -13.82
N ASN A 326 -1.60 -20.22 -13.65
CA ASN A 326 -0.19 -19.90 -13.64
C ASN A 326 0.38 -19.78 -12.21
N VAL A 327 -0.48 -19.77 -11.19
CA VAL A 327 -0.10 -19.59 -9.79
C VAL A 327 -0.72 -20.67 -8.91
N TRP A 328 0.16 -21.41 -8.23
CA TRP A 328 -0.15 -22.42 -7.22
C TRP A 328 0.79 -22.25 -6.02
N PRO A 329 0.36 -22.60 -4.80
CA PRO A 329 -1.02 -22.99 -4.42
C PRO A 329 -2.04 -21.83 -4.59
N ILE A 330 -3.33 -22.14 -4.53
CA ILE A 330 -4.39 -21.12 -4.49
C ILE A 330 -4.39 -20.47 -3.10
N GLU A 331 -4.22 -19.16 -3.08
CA GLU A 331 -4.29 -18.35 -1.87
C GLU A 331 -5.74 -18.25 -1.37
N VAL A 332 -5.97 -18.52 -0.08
CA VAL A 332 -7.27 -18.40 0.59
C VAL A 332 -7.13 -17.50 1.83
N TYR A 333 -7.93 -16.45 1.93
CA TYR A 333 -7.85 -15.46 3.00
C TYR A 333 -9.09 -15.50 3.90
N LEU A 334 -8.90 -15.65 5.22
CA LEU A 334 -9.96 -15.56 6.21
C LEU A 334 -9.93 -14.18 6.87
N ILE A 335 -10.81 -13.30 6.41
CA ILE A 335 -10.81 -11.88 6.79
C ILE A 335 -12.00 -11.61 7.73
N PRO A 336 -11.79 -11.05 8.92
CA PRO A 336 -12.89 -10.54 9.74
C PRO A 336 -13.60 -9.39 9.03
N ALA A 337 -14.92 -9.51 8.79
CA ALA A 337 -15.70 -8.45 8.16
C ALA A 337 -16.91 -8.05 9.01
N THR A 338 -17.22 -6.74 9.04
CA THR A 338 -18.30 -6.14 9.82
C THR A 338 -19.67 -6.21 9.14
N TRP A 339 -19.73 -6.46 7.83
CA TRP A 339 -20.98 -6.59 7.09
C TRP A 339 -21.52 -8.03 7.10
N LYS A 340 -22.85 -8.16 7.32
CA LYS A 340 -23.59 -9.43 7.37
C LYS A 340 -24.12 -9.92 6.01
N GLY A 341 -24.05 -9.09 4.96
CA GLY A 341 -24.90 -9.23 3.77
C GLY A 341 -24.53 -10.36 2.82
N CYS A 342 -23.31 -10.90 2.86
CA CYS A 342 -22.97 -11.97 1.94
C CYS A 342 -21.75 -12.79 2.36
N TYR A 343 -21.83 -14.06 1.98
CA TYR A 343 -20.80 -15.10 2.02
C TYR A 343 -19.54 -14.79 1.18
N TYR A 344 -19.41 -13.55 0.71
CA TYR A 344 -18.45 -13.12 -0.29
C TYR A 344 -17.43 -12.20 0.40
N SER A 345 -16.13 -12.44 0.15
CA SER A 345 -15.29 -11.29 -0.19
C SER A 345 -16.03 -10.52 -1.29
N PRO A 346 -15.98 -9.18 -1.38
CA PRO A 346 -16.44 -8.46 -2.58
C PRO A 346 -15.95 -9.06 -3.92
N LEU A 347 -15.02 -10.01 -3.87
CA LEU A 347 -14.62 -10.90 -4.95
C LEU A 347 -15.01 -12.37 -4.63
N PRO A 348 -16.18 -12.86 -5.10
CA PRO A 348 -16.39 -14.28 -5.40
C PRO A 348 -15.77 -14.67 -6.76
N PHE A 349 -15.30 -13.70 -7.53
CA PHE A 349 -14.50 -14.00 -8.71
C PHE A 349 -13.07 -14.26 -8.27
N PRO A 350 -12.40 -15.32 -8.74
CA PRO A 350 -10.96 -15.23 -8.80
C PRO A 350 -10.67 -13.93 -9.57
N THR A 351 -10.04 -12.96 -8.88
CA THR A 351 -9.65 -11.65 -9.44
C THR A 351 -8.93 -11.77 -10.77
N ASP A 352 -8.36 -12.96 -10.96
CA ASP A 352 -7.86 -13.54 -12.18
C ASP A 352 -8.04 -15.07 -12.05
N PRO A 353 -8.85 -15.77 -12.85
CA PRO A 353 -8.96 -17.23 -12.76
C PRO A 353 -7.62 -17.95 -13.00
N ASP A 354 -6.64 -17.28 -13.63
CA ASP A 354 -5.30 -17.83 -13.84
C ASP A 354 -4.34 -17.58 -12.67
N LYS A 355 -4.55 -16.50 -11.88
CA LYS A 355 -3.58 -16.00 -10.86
C LYS A 355 -4.16 -15.58 -9.51
N GLY A 356 -5.48 -15.59 -9.40
CA GLY A 356 -6.25 -15.00 -8.30
C GLY A 356 -6.32 -15.88 -7.07
N TYR A 357 -6.97 -15.32 -6.04
CA TYR A 357 -7.13 -15.86 -4.70
C TYR A 357 -8.61 -15.95 -4.32
N ILE A 358 -8.92 -16.63 -3.21
CA ILE A 358 -10.24 -16.64 -2.57
C ILE A 358 -10.16 -15.88 -1.26
N ALA A 359 -11.18 -15.09 -0.92
CA ALA A 359 -11.30 -14.51 0.41
C ALA A 359 -12.68 -14.81 0.99
N TYR A 360 -12.70 -15.30 2.24
CA TYR A 360 -13.89 -15.63 2.99
C TYR A 360 -14.03 -14.71 4.20
N ASN A 361 -15.27 -14.33 4.51
CA ASN A 361 -15.60 -13.70 5.77
C ASN A 361 -15.39 -14.70 6.91
N SER A 362 -14.37 -14.46 7.75
CA SER A 362 -14.02 -15.37 8.83
C SER A 362 -15.12 -15.50 9.89
N ASN A 363 -16.06 -14.56 9.97
CA ASN A 363 -17.21 -14.63 10.89
C ASN A 363 -18.26 -15.67 10.45
N LEU A 364 -18.22 -16.14 9.20
CA LEU A 364 -19.20 -17.07 8.63
C LEU A 364 -18.65 -18.50 8.46
N VAL A 365 -17.39 -18.77 8.83
CA VAL A 365 -16.79 -20.12 8.71
C VAL A 365 -17.59 -21.18 9.48
N ASP A 366 -18.31 -20.77 10.53
CA ASP A 366 -19.16 -21.64 11.34
C ASP A 366 -20.64 -21.66 10.93
N ASP A 367 -21.00 -20.89 9.90
CA ASP A 367 -22.33 -20.92 9.30
C ASP A 367 -22.60 -22.25 8.58
N ALA A 368 -23.84 -22.70 8.59
CA ALA A 368 -24.24 -23.96 7.95
C ALA A 368 -24.07 -23.92 6.42
N ASN A 369 -24.13 -22.74 5.80
CA ASN A 369 -23.95 -22.54 4.35
C ASN A 369 -22.49 -22.56 3.92
N PHE A 370 -21.54 -22.43 4.85
CA PHE A 370 -20.13 -22.28 4.52
C PHE A 370 -19.53 -23.43 3.68
N PRO A 371 -19.80 -24.72 3.97
CA PRO A 371 -19.30 -25.81 3.12
C PRO A 371 -19.75 -25.70 1.66
N GLY A 372 -21.02 -25.35 1.43
CA GLY A 372 -21.55 -25.13 0.09
C GLY A 372 -20.94 -23.90 -0.59
N THR A 373 -20.70 -22.82 0.16
CA THR A 373 -19.98 -21.65 -0.33
C THR A 373 -18.58 -22.03 -0.83
N VAL A 374 -17.80 -22.79 -0.06
CA VAL A 374 -16.41 -23.11 -0.43
C VAL A 374 -16.33 -23.77 -1.81
N ILE A 375 -17.20 -24.73 -2.08
CA ILE A 375 -17.23 -25.43 -3.38
C ILE A 375 -17.86 -24.59 -4.50
N HIS A 376 -18.87 -23.76 -4.19
CA HIS A 376 -19.45 -22.80 -5.14
C HIS A 376 -18.36 -21.84 -5.64
N GLU A 377 -17.66 -21.16 -4.73
CA GLU A 377 -16.62 -20.20 -5.06
C GLU A 377 -15.45 -20.83 -5.80
N PHE A 378 -15.04 -22.02 -5.35
CA PHE A 378 -13.94 -22.74 -5.96
C PHE A 378 -14.20 -23.13 -7.43
N PHE A 379 -15.46 -23.43 -7.80
CA PHE A 379 -15.80 -23.74 -9.20
C PHE A 379 -15.43 -22.60 -10.16
N HIS A 380 -15.50 -21.34 -9.72
CA HIS A 380 -15.19 -20.19 -10.58
C HIS A 380 -13.72 -20.15 -11.06
N PHE A 381 -12.80 -20.90 -10.43
CA PHE A 381 -11.45 -21.09 -10.95
C PHE A 381 -11.40 -21.92 -12.23
N THR A 382 -12.38 -22.79 -12.47
CA THR A 382 -12.45 -23.55 -13.75
C THR A 382 -12.89 -22.68 -14.92
N GLN A 383 -13.50 -21.52 -14.65
CA GLN A 383 -14.18 -20.70 -15.64
C GLN A 383 -13.24 -19.77 -16.41
N ALA A 384 -11.95 -20.07 -16.44
CA ALA A 384 -10.84 -19.19 -16.81
C ALA A 384 -10.78 -18.62 -18.22
N GLY A 385 -11.89 -18.59 -18.93
CA GLY A 385 -11.93 -18.23 -20.33
C GLY A 385 -13.16 -17.47 -20.76
N PHE A 386 -13.86 -16.78 -19.86
CA PHE A 386 -14.91 -15.88 -20.35
C PHE A 386 -14.33 -14.73 -21.17
N THR A 387 -13.16 -14.21 -20.82
CA THR A 387 -12.45 -13.25 -21.67
C THR A 387 -10.95 -13.46 -21.62
N LYS A 388 -10.39 -14.12 -22.63
CA LYS A 388 -8.95 -13.99 -22.92
C LYS A 388 -8.66 -12.51 -23.27
N GLY A 389 -8.27 -11.72 -22.29
CA GLY A 389 -7.85 -10.33 -22.47
C GLY A 389 -8.95 -9.26 -22.66
N LYS A 390 -10.19 -9.48 -22.19
CA LYS A 390 -11.26 -8.47 -22.26
C LYS A 390 -12.10 -8.39 -20.98
N PRO A 391 -11.65 -7.76 -19.88
CA PRO A 391 -12.57 -7.52 -18.79
C PRO A 391 -13.80 -6.75 -19.34
N TRP A 392 -15.00 -7.28 -19.13
CA TRP A 392 -16.30 -6.68 -19.49
C TRP A 392 -16.77 -6.77 -20.96
N ASP A 393 -16.45 -7.85 -21.69
CA ASP A 393 -17.16 -8.14 -22.96
C ASP A 393 -18.66 -8.41 -22.68
N PRO A 394 -19.62 -7.71 -23.32
CA PRO A 394 -21.05 -7.96 -23.17
C PRO A 394 -21.45 -9.42 -23.40
N ALA A 395 -20.71 -10.17 -24.25
CA ALA A 395 -20.94 -11.59 -24.48
C ALA A 395 -20.75 -12.44 -23.21
N VAL A 396 -19.93 -11.98 -22.25
CA VAL A 396 -19.70 -12.66 -20.96
C VAL A 396 -20.79 -12.36 -19.94
N PHE A 397 -21.46 -11.22 -20.05
CA PHE A 397 -22.61 -10.92 -19.19
C PHE A 397 -23.74 -11.92 -19.43
N GLU A 398 -23.94 -12.34 -20.67
CA GLU A 398 -24.98 -13.28 -21.08
C GLU A 398 -24.76 -14.71 -20.55
N THR A 399 -23.54 -15.05 -20.12
CA THR A 399 -23.18 -16.39 -19.63
C THR A 399 -22.96 -16.48 -18.11
N ARG A 400 -22.98 -15.34 -17.38
CA ARG A 400 -22.80 -15.33 -15.91
C ARG A 400 -23.76 -16.23 -15.17
N TRP A 401 -25.02 -16.27 -15.60
CA TRP A 401 -26.04 -17.12 -14.98
C TRP A 401 -25.65 -18.61 -15.04
N PHE A 402 -24.98 -19.06 -16.11
CA PHE A 402 -24.58 -20.44 -16.29
C PHE A 402 -23.41 -20.80 -15.36
N GLY A 403 -22.49 -19.84 -15.15
CA GLY A 403 -21.44 -19.88 -14.13
C GLY A 403 -21.99 -20.14 -12.75
N GLU A 404 -22.81 -19.21 -12.27
CA GLU A 404 -23.44 -19.26 -10.95
C GLU A 404 -24.33 -20.50 -10.78
N ALA A 405 -25.11 -20.87 -11.80
CA ALA A 405 -25.97 -22.05 -11.75
C ALA A 405 -25.19 -23.36 -11.66
N THR A 406 -24.07 -23.47 -12.41
CA THR A 406 -23.22 -24.66 -12.38
C THR A 406 -22.50 -24.75 -11.04
N ALA A 407 -21.99 -23.62 -10.53
CA ALA A 407 -21.39 -23.53 -9.19
C ALA A 407 -22.36 -24.00 -8.10
N THR A 408 -23.59 -23.46 -8.10
CA THR A 408 -24.63 -23.82 -7.12
C THR A 408 -25.04 -25.28 -7.24
N TRP A 409 -25.18 -25.81 -8.46
CA TRP A 409 -25.51 -27.23 -8.67
C TRP A 409 -24.41 -28.15 -8.12
N ILE A 410 -23.14 -27.87 -8.45
CA ILE A 410 -22.00 -28.62 -7.92
C ILE A 410 -21.97 -28.52 -6.39
N ALA A 411 -22.20 -27.33 -5.84
CA ALA A 411 -22.23 -27.11 -4.41
C ALA A 411 -23.30 -27.97 -3.71
N GLY A 412 -24.48 -28.11 -4.33
CA GLY A 412 -25.54 -28.99 -3.84
C GLY A 412 -25.19 -30.47 -3.83
N LEU A 413 -24.13 -30.91 -4.51
CA LEU A 413 -23.65 -32.29 -4.46
C LEU A 413 -22.76 -32.59 -3.24
N HIS A 414 -22.35 -31.57 -2.49
CA HIS A 414 -21.55 -31.76 -1.29
C HIS A 414 -22.41 -32.33 -0.15
N PRO A 415 -21.98 -33.36 0.61
CA PRO A 415 -22.81 -33.99 1.64
C PRO A 415 -23.25 -33.05 2.76
N ALA A 416 -22.44 -32.03 3.05
CA ALA A 416 -22.76 -30.98 4.04
C ALA A 416 -23.45 -29.75 3.42
N ALA A 417 -23.90 -29.83 2.16
CA ALA A 417 -24.54 -28.70 1.49
C ALA A 417 -25.95 -28.44 2.06
N PRO A 418 -26.26 -27.21 2.49
CA PRO A 418 -27.59 -26.88 2.97
C PRO A 418 -28.64 -26.74 1.86
N ALA A 419 -29.88 -26.54 2.31
CA ALA A 419 -31.07 -26.39 1.47
C ALA A 419 -30.93 -25.32 0.38
N ILE A 420 -30.16 -24.24 0.62
CA ILE A 420 -29.92 -23.19 -0.36
C ILE A 420 -29.24 -23.69 -1.64
N PHE A 421 -28.38 -24.72 -1.55
CA PHE A 421 -27.70 -25.29 -2.71
C PHE A 421 -28.42 -26.54 -3.26
N THR A 422 -29.12 -27.28 -2.41
CA THR A 422 -29.84 -28.51 -2.82
C THR A 422 -31.26 -28.25 -3.34
N ASN A 423 -31.88 -27.13 -2.94
CA ASN A 423 -33.20 -26.69 -3.39
C ASN A 423 -33.27 -25.14 -3.47
N PRO A 424 -32.51 -24.51 -4.38
CA PRO A 424 -32.42 -23.05 -4.46
C PRO A 424 -33.76 -22.37 -4.81
N THR A 425 -34.67 -23.08 -5.47
CA THR A 425 -36.03 -22.59 -5.78
C THR A 425 -36.92 -22.42 -4.54
N ALA A 426 -36.53 -22.96 -3.38
CA ALA A 426 -37.28 -22.84 -2.14
C ALA A 426 -37.08 -21.48 -1.42
N LEU A 427 -36.15 -20.64 -1.87
CA LEU A 427 -35.74 -19.45 -1.13
C LEU A 427 -36.36 -18.13 -1.60
N SER A 428 -36.81 -18.00 -2.85
CA SER A 428 -37.66 -16.88 -3.28
C SER A 428 -38.19 -17.03 -4.72
N TRP A 429 -39.15 -16.18 -5.12
CA TRP A 429 -39.65 -16.04 -6.49
C TRP A 429 -38.65 -15.40 -7.48
N ARG A 430 -37.58 -14.76 -6.98
CA ARG A 430 -36.50 -14.16 -7.80
C ARG A 430 -35.59 -15.23 -8.43
N ASP A 431 -35.72 -16.47 -7.94
CA ASP A 431 -34.97 -17.68 -8.31
C ASP A 431 -35.77 -18.60 -9.25
N SER A 432 -36.62 -18.04 -10.11
CA SER A 432 -37.34 -18.84 -11.12
C SER A 432 -36.37 -19.39 -12.17
N LEU A 433 -36.71 -20.57 -12.71
CA LEU A 433 -35.94 -21.27 -13.77
C LEU A 433 -35.53 -20.33 -14.92
N PHE A 434 -36.36 -19.33 -15.24
CA PHE A 434 -36.21 -18.45 -16.40
C PHE A 434 -35.79 -17.00 -16.08
N SER A 435 -35.75 -16.58 -14.80
CA SER A 435 -35.41 -15.20 -14.39
C SER A 435 -33.96 -14.80 -14.72
N GLY A 436 -33.71 -13.96 -15.73
CA GLY A 436 -32.35 -13.59 -16.17
C GLY A 436 -31.79 -14.38 -17.36
N LEU A 437 -32.63 -15.15 -18.08
CA LEU A 437 -32.34 -15.54 -19.47
C LEU A 437 -32.58 -14.39 -20.47
N ASP A 438 -33.21 -13.31 -19.99
CA ASP A 438 -33.30 -12.04 -20.72
C ASP A 438 -32.01 -11.25 -20.46
N ARG A 439 -31.37 -10.80 -21.55
CA ARG A 439 -30.11 -10.03 -21.56
C ARG A 439 -30.12 -8.76 -20.69
N TRP A 440 -31.30 -8.32 -20.21
CA TRP A 440 -31.46 -7.07 -19.45
C TRP A 440 -31.87 -7.24 -17.97
N LEU A 441 -32.08 -8.46 -17.46
CA LEU A 441 -32.63 -8.67 -16.11
C LEU A 441 -31.61 -9.23 -15.11
N VAL A 442 -31.24 -8.35 -14.18
CA VAL A 442 -30.59 -8.54 -12.86
C VAL A 442 -29.21 -9.24 -12.85
N PRO A 443 -28.13 -8.51 -12.49
CA PRO A 443 -26.83 -9.11 -12.22
C PRO A 443 -26.84 -9.85 -10.87
N ASN A 444 -27.34 -11.10 -10.81
CA ASN A 444 -26.97 -12.16 -9.82
C ASN A 444 -27.83 -13.47 -9.85
N SER A 445 -28.61 -13.78 -10.88
CA SER A 445 -29.70 -14.78 -10.75
C SER A 445 -29.40 -16.26 -11.10
N GLY A 446 -28.16 -16.75 -10.93
CA GLY A 446 -27.85 -18.14 -11.26
C GLY A 446 -28.24 -19.20 -10.22
N TYR A 447 -28.38 -18.82 -8.94
CA TYR A 447 -28.71 -19.76 -7.86
C TYR A 447 -30.02 -20.51 -8.12
N GLY A 448 -31.09 -19.80 -8.49
CA GLY A 448 -32.37 -20.40 -8.92
C GLY A 448 -32.32 -21.28 -10.17
N LYS A 449 -31.19 -21.31 -10.89
CA LYS A 449 -31.01 -22.03 -12.16
C LYS A 449 -30.21 -23.31 -12.05
N ALA A 450 -29.67 -23.63 -10.87
CA ALA A 450 -29.06 -24.93 -10.62
C ALA A 450 -29.97 -26.11 -11.05
N PRO A 451 -31.31 -26.07 -10.90
CA PRO A 451 -32.19 -27.12 -11.42
C PRO A 451 -32.14 -27.27 -12.95
N THR A 452 -31.86 -26.20 -13.70
CA THR A 452 -31.65 -26.26 -15.16
C THR A 452 -30.38 -27.03 -15.50
N ILE A 453 -29.29 -26.79 -14.75
CA ILE A 453 -28.05 -27.57 -14.90
C ILE A 453 -28.33 -29.04 -14.57
N LYS A 454 -29.02 -29.31 -13.46
CA LYS A 454 -29.43 -30.66 -13.08
C LYS A 454 -30.25 -31.32 -14.20
N TYR A 455 -31.22 -30.62 -14.78
CA TYR A 455 -32.03 -31.12 -15.90
C TYR A 455 -31.17 -31.49 -17.12
N ILE A 456 -30.23 -30.63 -17.50
CA ILE A 456 -29.29 -30.92 -18.60
C ILE A 456 -28.48 -32.18 -18.29
N VAL A 457 -27.95 -32.30 -17.07
CA VAL A 457 -27.16 -33.46 -16.64
C VAL A 457 -28.00 -34.74 -16.65
N ASP A 458 -29.21 -34.71 -16.09
CA ASP A 458 -30.11 -35.86 -16.02
C ASP A 458 -30.53 -36.34 -17.42
N ARG A 459 -30.66 -35.43 -18.40
CA ARG A 459 -31.17 -35.73 -19.75
C ARG A 459 -30.08 -36.00 -20.78
N LEU A 460 -28.99 -35.24 -20.72
CA LEU A 460 -27.96 -35.16 -21.75
C LEU A 460 -26.58 -35.56 -21.22
N GLY A 461 -26.45 -35.84 -19.92
CA GLY A 461 -25.19 -36.18 -19.27
C GLY A 461 -24.37 -34.96 -18.85
N ALA A 462 -23.49 -35.16 -17.87
CA ALA A 462 -22.59 -34.11 -17.36
C ALA A 462 -21.62 -33.57 -18.43
N ASP A 463 -21.27 -34.41 -19.42
CA ASP A 463 -20.44 -34.04 -20.56
C ASP A 463 -21.02 -32.87 -21.34
N LYS A 464 -22.35 -32.77 -21.43
CA LYS A 464 -22.98 -31.68 -22.16
C LYS A 464 -22.75 -30.32 -21.50
N VAL A 465 -22.78 -30.27 -20.16
CA VAL A 465 -22.48 -29.04 -19.41
C VAL A 465 -21.01 -28.63 -19.63
N ARG A 466 -20.09 -29.59 -19.58
CA ARG A 466 -18.66 -29.35 -19.87
C ARG A 466 -18.42 -28.90 -21.32
N GLN A 467 -19.16 -29.46 -22.27
CA GLN A 467 -19.09 -29.05 -23.67
C GLN A 467 -19.51 -27.57 -23.80
N ILE A 468 -20.63 -27.16 -23.19
CA ILE A 468 -21.08 -25.76 -23.22
C ILE A 468 -19.99 -24.83 -22.66
N TRP A 469 -19.33 -25.22 -21.57
CA TRP A 469 -18.18 -24.48 -21.03
C TRP A 469 -17.00 -24.38 -22.01
N THR A 470 -16.73 -25.45 -22.75
CA THR A 470 -15.69 -25.46 -23.78
C THR A 470 -16.06 -24.53 -24.93
N ASP A 471 -17.31 -24.60 -25.41
CA ASP A 471 -17.82 -23.80 -26.51
C ASP A 471 -17.75 -22.30 -26.16
N ILE A 472 -18.22 -21.93 -24.96
CA ILE A 472 -18.11 -20.59 -24.37
C ILE A 472 -16.65 -20.11 -24.38
N ARG A 473 -15.72 -20.94 -23.88
CA ARG A 473 -14.30 -20.59 -23.80
C ARG A 473 -13.66 -20.40 -25.17
N THR A 474 -14.11 -21.13 -26.18
CA THR A 474 -13.60 -21.02 -27.56
C THR A 474 -14.33 -19.98 -28.40
N GLY A 475 -15.45 -19.42 -27.91
CA GLY A 475 -16.34 -18.54 -28.68
C GLY A 475 -17.05 -19.25 -29.84
N ALA A 476 -17.34 -20.54 -29.69
CA ALA A 476 -17.93 -21.41 -30.72
C ALA A 476 -19.45 -21.28 -30.84
#